data_AF-A0A2I0N9H6-F1
#
_entry.id   AF-A0A2I0N9H6-F1
#
_cell.length_a   1.000
_cell.length_b   1.000
_cell.length_c   1.000
_cell.angle_alpha   90.00
_cell.angle_beta   90.00
_cell.angle_gamma   90.00
#
_symmetry.space_group_name_H-M   'P 1'
#
loop_
_entity.id
_entity.type
_entity.pdbx_description
1 polymer ?
#
loop_
_entity_poly.entity_id
_entity_poly.type
_entity_poly.pdbx_seq_one_letter_code
_entity_poly.pdbx_strand_id
1 'polypeptide(L)'
;MKSKAVVLALGFLLVGCATLRDIGKPNWAPYGSVEYPPKAKDAVVDIYDTQMPKVLYIEIGHISKETTDDQQTAMKDVLVRAREKGADGIIFKGHKFIRRGDRMAVNWYMIDAVAIKYKE
;
A
#
# COMPACT_ATOMS: atom_id res chain seq x y z
N MET A 1 40.23 45.00 24.32
CA MET A 1 40.03 45.20 22.87
C MET A 1 39.28 43.98 22.33
N LYS A 2 37.95 44.10 22.16
CA LYS A 2 37.24 44.07 20.86
C LYS A 2 37.37 42.74 20.07
N SER A 3 36.38 41.87 20.31
CA SER A 3 35.54 41.11 19.37
C SER A 3 36.16 40.58 18.07
N LYS A 4 36.09 39.25 17.83
CA LYS A 4 35.77 38.48 16.58
C LYS A 4 35.52 37.02 17.01
N ALA A 5 34.66 36.16 16.48
CA ALA A 5 33.89 36.10 15.24
C ALA A 5 32.63 35.22 15.51
N VAL A 6 31.44 35.70 15.16
CA VAL A 6 30.59 35.17 14.07
C VAL A 6 30.42 33.65 14.11
N VAL A 7 29.43 33.20 14.88
CA VAL A 7 28.87 31.84 14.79
C VAL A 7 28.08 31.77 13.49
N LEU A 8 28.67 31.11 12.50
CA LEU A 8 28.07 30.82 11.20
C LEU A 8 26.95 29.78 11.43
N ALA A 9 25.73 30.25 11.69
CA ALA A 9 24.55 29.42 11.77
C ALA A 9 24.25 28.87 10.37
N LEU A 10 24.76 27.68 10.10
CA LEU A 10 24.43 26.85 8.94
C LEU A 10 22.96 26.44 9.09
N GLY A 11 22.07 27.31 8.59
CA GLY A 11 20.64 27.03 8.47
C GLY A 11 20.46 25.82 7.57
N PHE A 12 20.28 24.66 8.20
CA PHE A 12 19.88 23.42 7.56
C PHE A 12 18.56 23.67 6.83
N LEU A 13 18.65 23.88 5.52
CA LEU A 13 17.54 23.84 4.59
C LEU A 13 16.90 22.45 4.70
N LEU A 14 15.88 22.33 5.55
CA LEU A 14 14.92 21.24 5.52
C LEU A 14 14.12 21.38 4.22
N VAL A 15 14.72 20.93 3.12
CA VAL A 15 14.01 20.69 1.87
C VAL A 15 13.08 19.52 2.15
N GLY A 16 11.85 19.84 2.55
CA GLY A 16 10.74 18.89 2.58
C GLY A 16 10.54 18.36 1.17
N CYS A 17 11.14 17.21 0.87
CA CYS A 17 10.84 16.47 -0.34
C CYS A 17 9.44 15.88 -0.16
N ALA A 18 8.41 16.65 -0.52
CA ALA A 18 7.07 16.13 -0.71
C ALA A 18 7.12 15.18 -1.91
N THR A 19 7.48 13.92 -1.66
CA THR A 19 7.59 12.92 -2.72
C THR A 19 6.20 12.72 -3.32
N LEU A 20 6.09 12.88 -4.66
CA LEU A 20 4.92 12.60 -5.51
C LEU A 20 4.46 11.12 -5.49
N ARG A 21 4.78 10.36 -4.43
CA ARG A 21 4.68 8.89 -4.37
C ARG A 21 3.26 8.35 -4.26
N ASP A 22 2.23 9.19 -4.13
CA ASP A 22 0.88 8.71 -3.84
C ASP A 22 -0.04 8.63 -5.06
N ILE A 23 0.42 9.08 -6.24
CA ILE A 23 -0.32 8.86 -7.48
C ILE A 23 -0.14 7.39 -7.89
N GLY A 24 -1.21 6.59 -7.80
CA GLY A 24 -1.25 5.20 -8.27
C GLY A 24 -0.97 4.12 -7.22
N LYS A 25 -0.77 4.48 -5.95
CA LYS A 25 -0.69 3.50 -4.86
C LYS A 25 -2.05 2.88 -4.56
N PRO A 26 -2.11 1.59 -4.16
CA PRO A 26 -3.34 1.02 -3.64
C PRO A 26 -3.83 1.77 -2.41
N ASN A 27 -5.14 2.06 -2.41
CA ASN A 27 -5.86 2.58 -1.27
C ASN A 27 -5.81 1.58 -0.11
N TRP A 28 -5.83 2.11 1.12
CA TRP A 28 -5.82 1.33 2.35
C TRP A 28 -6.90 1.85 3.30
N ALA A 29 -7.79 0.97 3.74
CA ALA A 29 -8.78 1.26 4.76
C ALA A 29 -8.63 0.27 5.93
N PRO A 30 -8.08 0.68 7.09
CA PRO A 30 -7.88 -0.21 8.23
C PRO A 30 -9.22 -0.59 8.88
N TYR A 31 -9.32 -1.79 9.43
CA TYR A 31 -10.51 -2.25 10.19
C TYR A 31 -10.43 -1.97 11.69
N GLY A 32 -9.37 -1.30 12.15
CA GLY A 32 -9.18 -0.91 13.54
C GLY A 32 -8.03 0.10 13.69
N SER A 33 -7.64 0.37 14.93
CA SER A 33 -6.54 1.30 15.26
C SER A 33 -5.18 0.61 15.43
N VAL A 34 -5.13 -0.72 15.43
CA VAL A 34 -3.88 -1.48 15.59
C VAL A 34 -3.08 -1.40 14.29
N GLU A 35 -1.87 -0.86 14.40
CA GLU A 35 -0.91 -0.87 13.31
C GLU A 35 0.09 -2.02 13.50
N TYR A 36 0.34 -2.76 12.42
CA TYR A 36 1.36 -3.80 12.39
C TYR A 36 2.63 -3.27 11.74
N PRO A 37 3.82 -3.64 12.24
CA PRO A 37 5.07 -3.18 11.67
C PRO A 37 5.21 -3.66 10.22
N PRO A 38 5.77 -2.84 9.31
CA PRO A 38 6.02 -3.25 7.94
C PRO A 38 6.89 -4.51 7.87
N LYS A 39 6.60 -5.37 6.90
CA LYS A 39 7.43 -6.53 6.59
C LYS A 39 8.62 -6.18 5.71
N ALA A 40 9.63 -7.05 5.71
CA ALA A 40 10.74 -6.99 4.76
C ALA A 40 10.23 -7.00 3.31
N LYS A 41 10.96 -6.36 2.39
CA LYS A 41 10.55 -6.18 1.00
C LYS A 41 10.35 -7.51 0.24
N ASP A 42 11.11 -8.52 0.63
CA ASP A 42 11.13 -9.88 0.11
C ASP A 42 10.27 -10.85 0.93
N ALA A 43 9.66 -10.39 2.03
CA ALA A 43 8.78 -11.23 2.82
C ALA A 43 7.64 -11.79 1.97
N VAL A 44 7.33 -13.07 2.15
CA VAL A 44 6.19 -13.69 1.49
C VAL A 44 4.90 -13.13 2.08
N VAL A 45 3.96 -12.80 1.19
CA VAL A 45 2.57 -12.48 1.52
C VAL A 45 1.75 -13.57 0.87
N ASP A 46 1.06 -14.37 1.68
CA ASP A 46 0.23 -15.45 1.16
C ASP A 46 -0.98 -14.87 0.41
N ILE A 47 -1.38 -15.51 -0.69
CA ILE A 47 -2.51 -15.06 -1.50
C ILE A 47 -3.58 -16.13 -1.45
N TYR A 48 -4.72 -15.76 -0.88
CA TYR A 48 -5.92 -16.58 -0.80
C TYR A 48 -6.95 -16.01 -1.77
N ASP A 49 -7.54 -16.85 -2.60
CA ASP A 49 -8.58 -16.46 -3.57
C ASP A 49 -9.82 -17.33 -3.34
N THR A 50 -9.83 -18.52 -3.92
CA THR A 50 -10.94 -19.48 -3.79
C THR A 50 -10.91 -20.29 -2.50
N GLN A 51 -9.74 -20.42 -1.87
CA GLN A 51 -9.56 -21.14 -0.61
C GLN A 51 -9.17 -20.17 0.49
N MET A 52 -9.90 -20.20 1.61
CA MET A 52 -9.59 -19.38 2.78
C MET A 52 -8.43 -19.96 3.59
N PRO A 53 -7.71 -19.14 4.38
CA PRO A 53 -6.67 -19.62 5.28
C PRO A 53 -7.23 -20.66 6.26
N LYS A 54 -6.49 -21.76 6.46
CA LYS A 54 -6.82 -22.79 7.47
C LYS A 54 -6.37 -22.42 8.88
N VAL A 55 -5.39 -21.52 8.97
CA VAL A 55 -4.87 -20.99 10.24
C VAL A 55 -5.76 -19.87 10.74
N LEU A 56 -5.81 -19.67 12.05
CA LEU A 56 -6.54 -18.54 12.62
C LEU A 56 -5.90 -17.22 12.22
N TYR A 57 -6.73 -16.26 11.84
CA TYR A 57 -6.28 -14.93 11.43
C TYR A 57 -7.23 -13.85 11.93
N ILE A 58 -6.79 -12.61 11.78
CA ILE A 58 -7.61 -11.40 11.87
C ILE A 58 -7.49 -10.62 10.57
N GLU A 59 -8.58 -9.96 10.17
CA GLU A 59 -8.56 -9.02 9.06
C GLU A 59 -8.10 -7.67 9.59
N ILE A 60 -7.05 -7.10 9.00
CA ILE A 60 -6.42 -5.87 9.48
C ILE A 60 -6.79 -4.63 8.65
N GLY A 61 -7.31 -4.86 7.44
CA GLY A 61 -7.87 -3.81 6.61
C GLY A 61 -8.08 -4.23 5.17
N HIS A 62 -8.65 -3.30 4.41
CA HIS A 62 -8.96 -3.42 2.99
C HIS A 62 -7.90 -2.74 2.14
N ILE A 63 -7.51 -3.40 1.05
CA ILE A 63 -6.64 -2.85 0.01
C ILE A 63 -7.40 -2.85 -1.30
N SER A 64 -7.49 -1.69 -1.94
CA SER A 64 -8.07 -1.56 -3.27
C SER A 64 -7.17 -0.76 -4.20
N LYS A 65 -7.12 -1.14 -5.47
CA LYS A 65 -6.39 -0.37 -6.49
C LYS A 65 -7.22 -0.29 -7.75
N GLU A 66 -7.60 0.93 -8.13
CA GLU A 66 -8.10 1.24 -9.48
C GLU A 66 -6.92 1.64 -10.37
N THR A 67 -6.80 1.03 -11.54
CA THR A 67 -5.72 1.35 -12.48
C THR A 67 -6.13 1.05 -13.92
N THR A 68 -5.41 1.62 -14.87
CA THR A 68 -5.41 1.26 -16.29
C THR A 68 -4.30 0.28 -16.64
N ASP A 69 -3.40 -0.02 -15.69
CA ASP A 69 -2.36 -1.02 -15.82
C ASP A 69 -2.95 -2.44 -15.90
N ASP A 70 -2.12 -3.40 -16.30
CA ASP A 70 -2.50 -4.80 -16.26
C ASP A 70 -2.71 -5.33 -14.83
N GLN A 71 -3.44 -6.45 -14.73
CA GLN A 71 -3.77 -7.10 -13.46
C GLN A 71 -2.52 -7.53 -12.66
N GLN A 72 -1.45 -7.94 -13.32
CA GLN A 72 -0.24 -8.42 -12.66
C GLN A 72 0.49 -7.26 -11.96
N THR A 73 0.62 -6.13 -12.64
CA THR A 73 1.18 -4.90 -12.10
C THR A 73 0.34 -4.38 -10.94
N ALA A 74 -1.00 -4.36 -11.10
CA ALA A 74 -1.91 -3.99 -10.03
C ALA A 74 -1.76 -4.89 -8.80
N MET A 75 -1.67 -6.21 -9.00
CA MET A 75 -1.52 -7.18 -7.90
C MET A 75 -0.18 -7.01 -7.19
N LYS A 76 0.91 -6.78 -7.93
CA LYS A 76 2.23 -6.51 -7.35
C LYS A 76 2.17 -5.32 -6.38
N ASP A 77 1.49 -4.25 -6.77
CA ASP A 77 1.36 -3.07 -5.91
C ASP A 77 0.51 -3.35 -4.68
N VAL A 78 -0.57 -4.12 -4.82
CA VAL A 78 -1.38 -4.59 -3.68
C VAL A 78 -0.54 -5.40 -2.69
N LEU A 79 0.32 -6.30 -3.18
CA LEU A 79 1.21 -7.09 -2.32
C LEU A 79 2.28 -6.23 -1.64
N VAL A 80 2.84 -5.24 -2.34
CA VAL A 80 3.75 -4.25 -1.72
C VAL A 80 3.01 -3.52 -0.61
N ARG A 81 1.78 -3.06 -0.87
CA ARG A 81 0.98 -2.36 0.13
C ARG A 81 0.64 -3.23 1.33
N ALA A 82 0.33 -4.51 1.11
CA ALA A 82 0.08 -5.47 2.19
C ALA A 82 1.32 -5.63 3.10
N ARG A 83 2.53 -5.73 2.52
CA ARG A 83 3.79 -5.76 3.30
C ARG A 83 4.01 -4.49 4.10
N GLU A 84 3.80 -3.33 3.49
CA GLU A 84 3.90 -2.03 4.18
C GLU A 84 2.96 -1.94 5.40
N LYS A 85 1.86 -2.69 5.38
CA LYS A 85 0.87 -2.75 6.45
C LYS A 85 1.04 -3.95 7.40
N GLY A 86 2.15 -4.67 7.28
CA GLY A 86 2.47 -5.77 8.20
C GLY A 86 1.64 -7.04 8.01
N ALA A 87 0.91 -7.15 6.89
CA ALA A 87 0.05 -8.27 6.58
C ALA A 87 0.83 -9.56 6.37
N ASP A 88 0.29 -10.68 6.83
CA ASP A 88 0.83 -12.03 6.56
C ASP A 88 0.30 -12.62 5.27
N GLY A 89 -0.93 -12.29 4.92
CA GLY A 89 -1.53 -12.66 3.66
C GLY A 89 -2.55 -11.63 3.18
N ILE A 90 -3.10 -11.89 2.01
CA ILE A 90 -4.28 -11.23 1.49
C ILE A 90 -5.33 -12.27 1.10
N ILE A 91 -6.59 -11.92 1.29
CA ILE A 91 -7.75 -12.61 0.71
C ILE A 91 -8.21 -11.75 -0.47
N PHE A 92 -7.89 -12.18 -1.68
CA PHE A 92 -8.36 -11.59 -2.92
C PHE A 92 -9.88 -11.72 -2.99
N LYS A 93 -10.57 -10.60 -3.17
CA LYS A 93 -12.03 -10.54 -3.30
C LYS A 93 -12.48 -10.52 -4.75
N GLY A 94 -11.54 -10.37 -5.68
CA GLY A 94 -11.80 -10.37 -7.11
C GLY A 94 -11.33 -9.09 -7.78
N HIS A 95 -11.76 -8.97 -9.02
CA HIS A 95 -11.53 -7.78 -9.82
C HIS A 95 -12.75 -7.39 -10.63
N LYS A 96 -12.83 -6.13 -11.01
CA LYS A 96 -13.88 -5.62 -11.89
C LYS A 96 -13.31 -4.71 -12.97
N PHE A 97 -13.88 -4.83 -14.16
CA PHE A 97 -13.67 -3.85 -15.21
C PHE A 97 -14.59 -2.66 -14.98
N ILE A 98 -14.01 -1.47 -14.93
CA ILE A 98 -14.74 -0.21 -14.81
C ILE A 98 -14.66 0.48 -16.18
N ARG A 99 -15.81 0.78 -16.76
CA ARG A 99 -15.89 1.70 -17.91
C ARG A 99 -16.11 3.10 -17.37
N ARG A 100 -15.18 4.02 -17.64
CA ARG A 100 -15.28 5.42 -17.22
C ARG A 100 -15.21 6.33 -18.46
N GLY A 101 -16.38 6.81 -18.91
CA GLY A 101 -16.54 7.85 -19.94
C GLY A 101 -16.90 7.36 -21.35
N ASP A 102 -17.87 8.03 -21.99
CA ASP A 102 -18.43 7.70 -23.31
C ASP A 102 -17.49 7.96 -24.52
N ARG A 103 -16.26 8.43 -24.29
CA ARG A 103 -15.39 8.92 -25.39
C ARG A 103 -13.97 8.38 -25.45
N MET A 104 -13.53 7.58 -24.48
CA MET A 104 -12.29 6.81 -24.61
C MET A 104 -12.51 5.46 -23.94
N ALA A 105 -12.46 4.38 -24.71
CA ALA A 105 -12.57 3.01 -24.24
C ALA A 105 -11.32 2.57 -23.48
N VAL A 106 -10.93 3.30 -22.44
CA VAL A 106 -9.89 2.87 -21.51
C VAL A 106 -10.57 1.89 -20.55
N ASN A 107 -10.19 0.63 -20.63
CA ASN A 107 -10.65 -0.37 -19.68
C ASN A 107 -9.92 -0.12 -18.36
N TRP A 108 -10.64 0.40 -17.38
CA TRP A 108 -10.13 0.48 -16.03
C TRP A 108 -10.32 -0.87 -15.34
N TYR A 109 -9.42 -1.18 -14.44
CA TYR A 109 -9.39 -2.41 -13.68
C TYR A 109 -9.33 -2.05 -12.20
N MET A 110 -10.07 -2.77 -11.36
CA MET A 110 -9.99 -2.63 -9.92
C MET A 110 -9.64 -3.98 -9.28
N ILE A 111 -8.60 -4.00 -8.44
CA ILE A 111 -8.33 -5.08 -7.49
C ILE A 111 -8.97 -4.76 -6.16
N ASP A 112 -9.56 -5.78 -5.56
CA ASP A 112 -10.08 -5.76 -4.21
C ASP A 112 -9.48 -6.91 -3.39
N ALA A 113 -8.93 -6.59 -2.22
CA ALA A 113 -8.33 -7.57 -1.32
C ALA A 113 -8.48 -7.16 0.16
N VAL A 114 -8.52 -8.17 1.03
CA VAL A 114 -8.47 -7.99 2.49
C VAL A 114 -7.12 -8.44 2.99
N ALA A 115 -6.39 -7.56 3.67
CA ALA A 115 -5.15 -7.90 4.34
C ALA A 115 -5.44 -8.64 5.66
N ILE A 116 -4.70 -9.72 5.91
CA ILE A 116 -4.84 -10.54 7.11
C ILE A 116 -3.54 -10.63 7.89
N LYS A 117 -3.67 -10.85 9.19
CA LYS A 117 -2.58 -11.16 10.12
C LYS A 117 -2.88 -12.50 10.79
N TYR A 118 -1.92 -13.41 10.82
CA TYR A 118 -2.10 -14.68 11.53
C TYR A 118 -2.11 -14.44 13.03
N LYS A 119 -2.98 -15.16 13.73
CA LYS A 119 -2.92 -15.25 15.18
C LYS A 119 -1.82 -16.24 15.52
N GLU A 120 -0.88 -15.82 16.36
CA GLU A 120 0.06 -16.73 17.01
C GLU A 120 -0.65 -17.66 18.00
#